data_AF-A0A4Y1ZA74-F1
#
_entry.id   AF-A0A4Y1ZA74-F1
#
_cell.length_a   1.000
_cell.length_b   1.000
_cell.length_c   1.000
_cell.angle_alpha   90.00
_cell.angle_beta   90.00
_cell.angle_gamma   90.00
#
_symmetry.space_group_name_H-M   'P 1'
#
loop_
_entity.id
_entity.type
_entity.pdbx_description
1 polymer ?
#
loop_
_entity_poly.entity_id
_entity_poly.type
_entity_poly.pdbx_seq_one_letter_code
_entity_poly.pdbx_strand_id
1 'polypeptide(L)' 'MNVLIVGGGGREHAMAWKASQSKLVDQVTLHRAATAYRLLPNACPSI' A
#
# COMPACT_ATOMS: atom_id res chain seq x y z
N MET A 1 1.81 -13.24 1.87
CA MET A 1 0.93 -12.64 0.84
C MET A 1 1.23 -11.16 0.73
N ASN A 2 1.25 -10.62 -0.49
CA ASN A 2 1.51 -9.20 -0.73
C ASN A 2 0.18 -8.44 -0.87
N VAL A 3 0.02 -7.38 -0.09
CA VAL A 3 -1.23 -6.61 0.02
C VAL A 3 -1.01 -5.18 -0.45
N LEU A 4 -1.73 -4.77 -1.49
CA LEU A 4 -1.74 -3.41 -2.01
C LEU A 4 -3.01 -2.68 -1.56
N ILE A 5 -2.84 -1.54 -0.89
CA ILE A 5 -3.93 -0.68 -0.46
C ILE A 5 -3.85 0.63 -1.24
N VAL A 6 -4.88 0.89 -2.05
CA VAL A 6 -4.95 2.08 -2.90
C VAL A 6 -5.71 3.18 -2.16
N GLY A 7 -5.02 4.29 -1.94
CA GLY A 7 -5.51 5.44 -1.20
C GLY A 7 -4.42 6.09 -0.38
N GLY A 8 -4.76 7.13 0.36
CA GLY A 8 -3.78 7.94 1.10
C GLY A 8 -4.38 8.72 2.26
N GLY A 9 -5.61 8.38 2.65
CA GLY A 9 -6.26 8.92 3.83
C GLY A 9 -5.93 8.12 5.10
N GLY A 10 -6.52 8.55 6.22
CA GLY A 10 -6.36 7.87 7.51
C GLY A 10 -7.02 6.48 7.56
N ARG A 11 -8.04 6.21 6.74
CA ARG A 11 -8.71 4.90 6.72
C ARG A 11 -7.81 3.81 6.15
N GLU A 12 -7.05 4.15 5.12
CA GLU A 12 -6.14 3.24 4.43
C GLU A 12 -4.95 2.89 5.32
N HIS A 13 -4.45 3.86 6.10
CA HIS A 13 -3.44 3.60 7.14
C HIS A 13 -3.94 2.66 8.24
N ALA A 14 -5.16 2.87 8.74
CA ALA A 14 -5.74 1.97 9.76
C ALA A 14 -5.92 0.53 9.23
N MET A 15 -6.32 0.40 7.97
CA MET A 15 -6.44 -0.90 7.30
C MET A 15 -5.08 -1.56 7.10
N ALA A 16 -4.06 -0.82 6.65
CA ALA A 16 -2.69 -1.32 6.52
C ALA A 16 -2.11 -1.78 7.87
N TRP A 17 -2.35 -0.99 8.92
CA TRP A 17 -1.91 -1.31 10.28
C TRP A 17 -2.55 -2.60 10.82
N LYS A 18 -3.82 -2.86 10.49
CA LYS A 18 -4.47 -4.10 10.91
C LYS A 18 -4.07 -5.28 10.04
N ALA A 19 -3.86 -5.08 8.74
CA ALA A 19 -3.44 -6.10 7.80
C ALA A 19 -2.02 -6.63 8.08
N SER A 20 -1.09 -5.76 8.51
CA SER A 20 0.30 -6.14 8.82
C SER A 20 0.44 -7.05 10.06
N GLN A 21 -0.58 -7.15 10.91
CA GLN A 21 -0.59 -8.04 12.08
C GLN A 21 -0.88 -9.50 11.73
N SER A 22 -1.32 -9.79 10.50
CA SER A 22 -1.63 -11.16 10.08
C SER A 22 -0.37 -11.91 9.71
N LYS A 23 -0.19 -13.13 10.25
CA LYS A 23 0.94 -14.04 9.93
C LYS A 23 0.96 -14.49 8.47
N LEU A 24 -0.13 -14.27 7.73
CA LEU A 24 -0.26 -14.63 6.32
C LEU A 24 0.23 -13.51 5.39
N VAL A 25 0.45 -12.31 5.92
CA VAL A 25 0.86 -11.13 5.17
C VAL A 25 2.37 -10.99 5.27
N ASP A 26 3.00 -10.83 4.11
CA ASP A 26 4.46 -10.72 3.97
C ASP A 26 4.86 -9.25 3.77
N GLN A 27 4.13 -8.55 2.91
CA GLN A 27 4.36 -7.13 2.62
C GLN A 27 3.04 -6.38 2.43
N VAL A 28 2.94 -5.17 3.01
CA VAL A 28 1.83 -4.23 2.79
C VAL A 28 2.36 -2.98 2.10
N THR A 29 1.68 -2.50 1.06
CA THR A 29 2.07 -1.30 0.32
C THR A 29 0.87 -0.36 0.17
N LEU A 30 1.06 0.92 0.48
CA LEU A 30 0.07 1.99 0.31
C LEU A 30 0.42 2.81 -0.93
N HIS A 31 -0.55 3.12 -1.78
CA HIS A 31 -0.33 3.94 -2.97
C HIS A 31 -1.42 4.98 -3.14
N ARG A 32 -1.03 6.27 -3.21
CA ARG A 32 -1.97 7.36 -3.49
C ARG A 32 -2.31 7.36 -4.98
N ALA A 33 -3.59 7.11 -5.31
CA ALA A 33 -4.08 7.02 -6.68
C ALA A 33 -4.16 8.37 -7.44
N ALA A 34 -3.36 9.38 -7.10
CA ALA A 34 -3.52 10.70 -7.72
C ALA A 34 -2.65 10.91 -8.97
N THR A 35 -1.54 10.18 -9.19
CA THR A 35 -0.67 10.49 -10.36
C THR A 35 0.20 9.32 -10.88
N ALA A 36 0.20 8.14 -10.25
CA ALA A 36 1.24 7.13 -10.52
C ALA A 36 0.84 5.98 -11.47
N TYR A 37 -0.45 5.73 -11.76
CA TYR A 37 -0.83 4.61 -12.65
C TYR A 37 -0.65 4.91 -14.15
N ARG A 38 -0.21 6.11 -14.53
CA ARG A 38 0.08 6.42 -15.94
C ARG A 38 1.51 6.12 -16.37
N LEU A 39 2.47 5.97 -15.45
CA LEU A 39 3.88 5.74 -15.80
C LEU A 39 4.62 4.95 -14.71
N LEU A 40 4.81 3.64 -14.93
CA LEU A 40 6.07 2.87 -14.78
C LEU A 40 6.02 1.56 -13.96
N PRO A 41 6.72 0.50 -14.45
CA PRO A 41 6.73 -0.85 -13.89
C PRO A 41 7.65 -1.07 -12.67
N ASN A 42 8.26 -0.05 -12.04
CA ASN A 42 9.25 -0.26 -10.96
C ASN A 42 9.33 0.89 -9.93
N ALA A 43 8.21 1.48 -9.49
CA ALA A 43 8.27 2.55 -8.49
C ALA A 43 7.96 2.05 -7.07
N CYS A 44 8.99 1.63 -6.35
CA CYS A 44 9.12 1.92 -4.93
C CYS A 44 10.05 3.15 -4.81
N PRO A 45 9.60 4.23 -4.16
CA PRO A 45 10.48 4.80 -3.14
C PRO A 45 9.71 5.29 -1.91
N SER A 46 10.04 4.66 -0.78
CA SER A 46 10.36 5.31 0.50
C SER A 46 9.55 6.56 0.89
N ILE A 47 8.36 6.35 1.44
CA ILE A 47 7.81 7.11 2.56
C ILE A 47 6.72 6.27 3.25
#